data_AF-A0A8W8JRA8-F1
#
_entry.id   AF-A0A8W8JRA8-F1
#
_cell.length_a   1.000
_cell.length_b   1.000
_cell.length_c   1.000
_cell.angle_alpha   90.00
_cell.angle_beta   90.00
_cell.angle_gamma   90.00
#
_symmetry.space_group_name_H-M   'P 1'
#
loop_
_entity.id
_entity.type
_entity.pdbx_description
1 polymer ?
#
loop_
_entity_poly.entity_id
_entity_poly.type
_entity_poly.pdbx_seq_one_letter_code
_entity_poly.pdbx_strand_id
1 'polypeptide(L)'
;MADKRKKLKKIDQENEKPTKEEYAIAKHLRFNCPVKDAKFVPMQNMVKCFYGNQAINTLLDSKWAKSTKSDIQFTDRKSCVYFLERLMVKGLFHRATKIERSKKD
;
A
#
# COMPACT_ATOMS: atom_id res chain seq x y z
N MET A 1 19.58 -17.86 29.99
CA MET A 1 19.31 -17.61 28.56
C MET A 1 18.38 -16.39 28.42
N ALA A 2 18.83 -15.19 28.78
CA ALA A 2 17.99 -14.00 28.98
C ALA A 2 18.06 -12.97 27.83
N ASP A 3 18.68 -13.33 26.71
CA ASP A 3 19.11 -12.35 25.70
C ASP A 3 18.25 -12.33 24.42
N LYS A 4 17.24 -13.20 24.30
CA LYS A 4 16.43 -13.28 23.08
C LYS A 4 15.19 -12.38 23.06
N ARG A 5 14.81 -11.75 24.18
CA ARG A 5 13.60 -10.89 24.27
C ARG A 5 13.82 -9.42 23.93
N LYS A 6 15.06 -8.94 23.77
CA LYS A 6 15.32 -7.52 23.47
C LYS A 6 15.34 -7.17 21.97
N LYS A 7 15.44 -8.14 21.06
CA LYS A 7 15.49 -7.87 19.60
C LYS A 7 14.12 -7.68 18.92
N LEU A 8 13.01 -8.06 19.56
CA LEU A 8 11.67 -7.91 18.95
C LEU A 8 11.06 -6.51 19.12
N LYS A 9 11.65 -5.65 19.95
CA LYS A 9 11.10 -4.29 20.22
C LYS A 9 11.56 -3.22 19.22
N LYS A 10 12.36 -3.55 18.21
CA LYS A 10 12.88 -2.57 17.24
C LYS A 10 12.04 -2.41 15.97
N ILE A 11 10.93 -3.15 15.81
CA ILE A 11 10.04 -3.09 14.63
C ILE A 11 8.70 -2.38 14.97
N ASP A 12 8.42 -2.13 16.25
CA ASP A 12 7.17 -1.49 16.70
C ASP A 12 7.21 0.05 16.67
N GLN A 13 8.26 0.67 16.10
CA GLN A 13 8.48 2.11 16.25
C GLN A 13 7.75 3.02 15.26
N GLU A 14 6.96 2.50 14.31
CA GLU A 14 6.26 3.37 13.35
C GLU A 14 4.86 2.90 12.89
N ASN A 15 4.21 2.02 13.65
CA ASN A 15 2.78 1.74 13.47
C ASN A 15 1.93 2.88 14.05
N GLU A 16 2.06 4.10 13.51
CA GLU A 16 0.97 5.07 13.61
C GLU A 16 -0.27 4.39 13.00
N LYS A 17 -1.24 4.04 13.86
CA LYS A 17 -2.50 3.45 13.41
C LYS A 17 -3.05 4.32 12.28
N PRO A 18 -3.38 3.73 11.12
CA PRO A 18 -3.83 4.54 10.00
C PRO A 18 -5.08 5.32 10.40
N THR A 19 -5.15 6.58 10.00
CA THR A 19 -6.28 7.45 10.29
C THR A 19 -7.53 6.89 9.60
N LYS A 20 -8.73 7.23 10.09
CA LYS A 20 -10.00 6.77 9.47
C LYS A 20 -10.06 7.13 7.97
N GLU A 21 -9.52 8.28 7.60
CA GLU A 21 -9.41 8.71 6.20
C GLU A 21 -8.48 7.82 5.38
N GLU A 22 -7.31 7.47 5.93
CA GLU A 22 -6.34 6.57 5.27
C GLU A 22 -6.93 5.18 5.06
N TYR A 23 -7.68 4.65 6.03
CA TYR A 23 -8.43 3.40 5.85
C TYR A 23 -9.49 3.52 4.76
N ALA A 24 -10.20 4.65 4.69
CA ALA A 24 -11.19 4.90 3.64
C ALA A 24 -10.53 4.97 2.25
N ILE A 25 -9.36 5.59 2.15
CA ILE A 25 -8.57 5.68 0.91
C ILE A 25 -8.05 4.29 0.52
N ALA A 26 -7.49 3.53 1.47
CA ALA A 26 -7.02 2.17 1.22
C ALA A 26 -8.16 1.26 0.76
N LYS A 27 -9.36 1.40 1.36
CA LYS A 27 -10.56 0.70 0.92
C LYS A 27 -10.94 1.10 -0.51
N HIS A 28 -10.93 2.39 -0.81
CA HIS A 28 -11.22 2.87 -2.16
C HIS A 28 -10.22 2.34 -3.20
N LEU A 29 -8.92 2.34 -2.89
CA LEU A 29 -7.90 1.74 -3.74
C LEU A 29 -8.15 0.24 -3.99
N ARG A 30 -8.55 -0.51 -2.97
CA ARG A 30 -8.85 -1.94 -3.11
C ARG A 30 -10.01 -2.24 -4.05
N PHE A 31 -11.02 -1.37 -4.11
CA PHE A 31 -12.25 -1.60 -4.91
C PHE A 31 -12.26 -0.87 -6.25
N ASN A 32 -11.56 0.25 -6.38
CA ASN A 32 -11.61 1.11 -7.57
C ASN A 32 -10.33 1.08 -8.42
N CYS A 33 -9.21 0.56 -7.90
CA CYS A 33 -8.00 0.38 -8.68
C CYS A 33 -8.08 -0.93 -9.48
N PRO A 34 -7.62 -0.98 -10.74
CA PRO A 34 -7.51 -2.24 -11.46
C PRO A 34 -6.49 -3.14 -10.75
N VAL A 35 -6.96 -4.26 -10.23
CA VAL A 35 -6.14 -5.25 -9.55
C VAL A 35 -5.96 -6.48 -10.44
N LYS A 36 -4.79 -7.08 -10.35
CA LYS A 36 -4.51 -8.39 -10.94
C LYS A 36 -4.35 -9.39 -9.80
N ASP A 37 -4.96 -10.55 -9.95
CA ASP A 37 -4.69 -11.65 -9.05
C ASP A 37 -3.35 -12.31 -9.42
N ALA A 38 -2.48 -12.47 -8.43
CA ALA A 38 -1.18 -13.10 -8.59
C ALA A 38 -0.93 -14.09 -7.45
N LYS A 39 -0.18 -15.16 -7.74
CA LYS A 39 0.25 -16.10 -6.70
C LYS A 39 1.50 -15.56 -6.01
N PHE A 40 1.41 -15.29 -4.71
CA PHE A 40 2.55 -14.87 -3.92
C PHE A 40 3.42 -16.09 -3.61
N VAL A 41 4.57 -16.21 -4.29
CA VAL A 41 5.46 -17.39 -4.23
C VAL A 41 5.84 -17.79 -2.80
N PRO A 42 6.19 -16.87 -1.88
CA PRO A 42 6.64 -17.24 -0.54
C PRO A 42 5.59 -17.91 0.35
N MET A 43 4.30 -17.58 0.18
CA MET A 43 3.21 -18.11 1.00
C MET A 43 2.17 -18.90 0.20
N GLN A 44 2.40 -19.10 -1.11
CA GLN A 44 1.47 -19.70 -2.08
C GLN A 44 0.02 -19.16 -2.10
N ASN A 45 -0.26 -18.07 -1.39
CA ASN A 45 -1.57 -17.43 -1.34
C ASN A 45 -1.80 -16.56 -2.57
N MET A 46 -3.07 -16.47 -2.98
CA MET A 46 -3.51 -15.56 -4.03
C MET A 46 -3.61 -14.15 -3.46
N VAL A 47 -2.86 -13.22 -4.04
CA VAL A 47 -2.82 -11.82 -3.64
C VAL A 47 -3.30 -10.95 -4.78
N LYS A 48 -4.04 -9.89 -4.43
CA LYS A 48 -4.44 -8.85 -5.39
C LYS A 48 -3.35 -7.79 -5.42
N CYS A 49 -2.69 -7.65 -6.56
CA CYS A 49 -1.67 -6.64 -6.78
C CYS A 49 -2.20 -5.55 -7.73
N PHE A 50 -1.74 -4.33 -7.52
CA PHE A 50 -2.02 -3.20 -8.39
C PHE A 50 -0.72 -2.49 -8.73
N TYR A 51 -0.74 -1.70 -9.80
CA TYR A 51 0.40 -0.88 -10.19
C TYR A 51 0.29 0.52 -9.60
N GLY A 52 1.41 1.06 -9.11
CA GLY A 52 1.47 2.40 -8.52
C GLY A 52 0.92 3.48 -9.46
N ASN A 53 1.21 3.41 -10.76
CA ASN A 53 0.67 4.35 -11.75
C ASN A 53 -0.87 4.35 -11.79
N GLN A 54 -1.48 3.15 -11.76
CA GLN A 54 -2.94 3.04 -11.74
C GLN A 54 -3.52 3.55 -10.43
N ALA A 55 -2.88 3.25 -9.29
CA ALA A 55 -3.29 3.77 -7.99
C ALA A 55 -3.23 5.31 -7.94
N ILE A 56 -2.18 5.93 -8.50
CA ILE A 56 -2.07 7.39 -8.58
C ILE A 56 -3.22 7.99 -9.40
N ASN A 57 -3.54 7.41 -10.55
CA ASN A 57 -4.67 7.89 -11.37
C ASN A 57 -6.01 7.72 -10.64
N THR A 58 -6.23 6.59 -9.96
CA THR A 58 -7.43 6.36 -9.15
C THR A 58 -7.54 7.34 -7.97
N LEU A 59 -6.42 7.72 -7.35
CA LEU A 59 -6.40 8.74 -6.29
C LEU A 59 -6.70 10.14 -6.84
N LEU A 60 -6.15 10.49 -8.00
CA LEU A 60 -6.40 11.78 -8.64
C LEU A 60 -7.82 11.95 -9.17
N ASP A 61 -8.50 10.86 -9.52
CA ASP A 61 -9.92 10.94 -9.92
C ASP A 61 -10.89 10.88 -8.73
N SER A 62 -10.39 10.51 -7.55
CA SER A 62 -11.19 10.32 -6.34
C SER A 62 -11.71 11.61 -5.73
N LYS A 63 -12.65 11.48 -4.80
CA LYS A 63 -13.17 12.59 -3.99
C LYS A 63 -12.09 13.34 -3.22
N TRP A 64 -10.94 12.73 -2.90
CA TRP A 64 -9.86 13.37 -2.14
C TRP A 64 -8.98 14.30 -2.99
N ALA A 65 -9.02 14.14 -4.31
CA ALA A 65 -8.39 15.09 -5.22
C ALA A 65 -9.32 16.28 -5.53
N LYS A 66 -10.63 16.05 -5.54
CA LYS A 66 -11.66 17.05 -5.88
C LYS A 66 -12.22 17.81 -4.66
N SER A 67 -12.08 17.27 -3.45
CA SER A 67 -12.64 17.85 -2.23
C SER A 67 -11.63 18.77 -1.52
N THR A 68 -12.09 19.97 -1.16
CA THR A 68 -11.34 20.94 -0.35
C THR A 68 -11.47 20.71 1.17
N LYS A 69 -12.24 19.69 1.58
CA LYS A 69 -12.63 19.46 2.98
C LYS A 69 -11.93 18.27 3.65
N SER A 70 -11.07 17.55 2.95
CA SER A 70 -10.31 16.44 3.53
C SER A 70 -8.92 16.90 3.95
N ASP A 71 -8.42 16.37 5.07
CA ASP A 71 -7.08 16.62 5.59
C ASP A 71 -5.99 16.14 4.59
N ILE A 72 -6.35 15.10 3.82
CA ILE A 72 -5.54 14.57 2.73
C ILE A 72 -6.07 15.13 1.42
N GLN A 73 -5.30 16.02 0.80
CA GLN A 73 -5.57 16.57 -0.53
C GLN A 73 -4.52 16.09 -1.54
N PHE A 74 -5.01 15.48 -2.62
CA PHE A 74 -4.17 15.06 -3.73
C PHE A 74 -4.14 16.15 -4.81
N THR A 75 -3.24 17.13 -4.67
CA THR A 75 -3.07 18.22 -5.65
C THR A 75 -2.16 17.84 -6.80
N ASP A 76 -1.07 17.12 -6.51
CA ASP A 76 -0.05 16.78 -7.49
C ASP A 76 0.18 15.25 -7.55
N ARG A 77 0.66 14.73 -8.69
CA ARG A 77 1.05 13.31 -8.79
C ARG A 77 2.09 12.94 -7.73
N LYS A 78 3.01 13.84 -7.40
CA LYS A 78 4.03 13.63 -6.36
C LYS A 78 3.40 13.48 -4.97
N SER A 79 2.33 14.24 -4.68
CA SER A 79 1.61 14.14 -3.40
C SER A 79 0.98 12.75 -3.22
N CYS A 80 0.42 12.18 -4.28
CA CYS A 80 -0.10 10.81 -4.28
C CYS A 80 1.00 9.77 -4.00
N VAL A 81 2.19 9.95 -4.60
CA VAL A 81 3.33 9.04 -4.39
C VAL A 81 3.78 9.07 -2.94
N TYR A 82 3.97 10.24 -2.36
CA TYR A 82 4.36 10.39 -0.95
C TYR A 82 3.31 9.78 -0.01
N PHE A 83 2.03 9.98 -0.32
CA PHE A 83 0.95 9.39 0.47
C PHE A 83 0.93 7.86 0.37
N LEU A 84 1.10 7.29 -0.83
CA LEU A 84 1.19 5.85 -1.01
C LEU A 84 2.39 5.24 -0.27
N GLU A 85 3.53 5.94 -0.26
CA GLU A 85 4.70 5.53 0.53
C GLU A 85 4.38 5.53 2.03
N ARG A 86 3.71 6.56 2.55
CA ARG A 86 3.25 6.60 3.95
C ARG A 86 2.32 5.44 4.30
N LEU A 87 1.40 5.07 3.39
CA LEU A 87 0.52 3.91 3.57
C LEU A 87 1.29 2.58 3.61
N MET A 88 2.40 2.48 2.88
CA MET A 88 3.28 1.30 2.92
C MET A 88 4.04 1.20 4.25
N VAL A 89 4.54 2.32 4.77
CA VAL A 89 5.21 2.38 6.09
C VAL A 89 4.24 1.95 7.20
N LYS A 90 2.97 2.37 7.11
CA LYS A 90 1.88 1.98 8.02
C LYS A 90 1.38 0.54 7.85
N GLY A 91 1.99 -0.25 6.96
CA GLY A 91 1.66 -1.66 6.76
C GLY A 91 0.31 -1.93 6.10
N LEU A 92 -0.34 -0.92 5.50
CA LEU A 92 -1.58 -1.13 4.75
C LEU A 92 -1.33 -1.78 3.38
N PHE A 93 -0.16 -1.54 2.80
CA PHE A 93 0.27 -2.10 1.53
C PHE A 93 1.71 -2.60 1.61
N HIS A 94 2.02 -3.58 0.77
CA HIS A 94 3.37 -4.14 0.67
C HIS A 94 3.88 -4.05 -0.76
N ARG A 95 5.18 -3.83 -0.92
CA ARG A 95 5.84 -3.86 -2.23
C ARG A 95 5.94 -5.30 -2.71
N ALA A 96 5.53 -5.54 -3.95
CA ALA A 96 5.67 -6.84 -4.60
C ALA A 96 6.49 -6.68 -5.89
N THR A 97 7.41 -7.62 -6.11
CA THR A 97 8.18 -7.73 -7.35
C THR A 97 7.60 -8.87 -8.17
N LYS A 98 7.26 -8.60 -9.43
CA LYS A 98 6.84 -9.66 -10.36
C LYS A 98 8.04 -10.56 -10.63
N ILE A 99 7.92 -11.84 -10.32
CA ILE A 99 8.91 -12.86 -10.67
C ILE A 99 8.41 -13.54 -11.93
N GLU A 100 9.14 -13.43 -13.01
CA GLU A 100 8.87 -14.21 -14.22
C GLU A 100 9.49 -15.60 -14.03
N ARG A 101 8.67 -16.65 -14.15
CA ARG A 101 9.22 -18.00 -14.19
C ARG A 101 9.81 -18.21 -15.57
N SER A 102 11.13 -18.12 -15.68
CA SER A 102 11.84 -18.68 -16.82
C SER A 102 11.52 -20.17 -16.90
N LYS A 103 11.05 -20.62 -18.07
CA LYS A 103 10.97 -22.06 -18.35
C LYS A 103 12.40 -22.58 -18.25
N LYS A 104 12.65 -23.49 -17.30
CA LYS A 104 13.79 -24.38 -17.38
C LYS A 104 13.37 -25.45 -18.38
N ASP A 105 13.86 -25.33 -19.61
CA ASP A 105 13.98 -26.46 -20.54
C ASP A 105 14.80 -27.59 -19.90
#